data_AF-T1AEU2-F1
#
_entry.id   AF-T1AEU2-F1
#
_cell.length_a   1.000
_cell.length_b   1.000
_cell.length_c   1.000
_cell.angle_alpha   90.00
_cell.angle_beta   90.00
_cell.angle_gamma   90.00
#
_symmetry.space_group_name_H-M   'P 1'
#
loop_
_entity.id
_entity.type
_entity.pdbx_description
1 polymer ?
#
loop_
_entity_poly.entity_id
_entity_poly.type
_entity_poly.pdbx_seq_one_letter_code
_entity_poly.pdbx_strand_id
1 'polypeptide(L)'
;LLMLLSVLMAVFMEKHTPKTSTNSSKPSSRTEKDQSALSHSGTHTKGKVYDPSRSGNTRTVETVMVSKVSACEECGEDLREARPDGHERRTQIDIVFEKVVSHVDAEIKSCPHCGSETRAPFPEAFSGPLQYGSGIKAYALNLAVAQMISLKRVQHSIQTLIGQVISEATILKYVLQLHLALERWERLAIERILTQPAMHVDET
;
A
#
# COMPACT_ATOMS: atom_id res chain seq x y z
N LEU A 1 -53.09 -15.87 -13.13
CA LEU A 1 -53.61 -14.64 -12.49
C LEU A 1 -52.96 -14.35 -11.13
N LEU A 2 -52.83 -15.35 -10.23
CA LEU A 2 -52.25 -15.17 -8.88
C LEU A 2 -50.76 -14.76 -8.84
N MET A 3 -49.94 -15.24 -9.78
CA MET A 3 -48.50 -14.89 -9.85
C MET A 3 -48.23 -13.42 -10.20
N LEU A 4 -49.09 -12.80 -11.02
CA LEU A 4 -48.98 -11.39 -11.36
C LEU A 4 -49.34 -10.51 -10.15
N LEU A 5 -50.31 -10.94 -9.35
CA LEU A 5 -50.72 -10.25 -8.13
C LEU A 5 -49.65 -10.32 -7.04
N SER A 6 -48.95 -11.45 -6.89
CA SER A 6 -47.85 -11.59 -5.93
C SER A 6 -46.63 -10.76 -6.30
N VAL A 7 -46.31 -10.65 -7.59
CA VAL A 7 -45.21 -9.77 -8.07
C VAL A 7 -45.58 -8.30 -7.90
N LEU A 8 -46.83 -7.91 -8.20
CA LEU A 8 -47.32 -6.54 -7.95
C LEU A 8 -47.31 -6.18 -6.46
N MET A 9 -47.73 -7.08 -5.57
CA MET A 9 -47.65 -6.82 -4.12
C MET A 9 -46.21 -6.75 -3.62
N ALA A 10 -45.29 -7.57 -4.12
CA ALA A 10 -43.87 -7.49 -3.73
C ALA A 10 -43.26 -6.14 -4.12
N VAL A 11 -43.54 -5.65 -5.34
CA VAL A 11 -43.06 -4.34 -5.81
C VAL A 11 -43.72 -3.18 -5.07
N PHE A 12 -45.00 -3.29 -4.67
CA PHE A 12 -45.72 -2.21 -3.98
C PHE A 12 -45.49 -2.19 -2.45
N MET A 13 -45.15 -3.34 -1.84
CA MET A 13 -44.84 -3.46 -0.42
C MET A 13 -43.35 -3.30 -0.10
N GLU A 14 -42.48 -3.23 -1.11
CA GLU A 14 -41.11 -2.80 -0.93
C GLU A 14 -41.12 -1.33 -0.47
N LYS A 15 -40.74 -1.10 0.80
CA LYS A 15 -40.69 0.24 1.42
C LYS A 15 -39.65 1.10 0.71
N HIS A 16 -40.00 1.70 -0.41
CA HIS A 16 -39.27 2.81 -0.96
C HIS A 16 -39.59 4.06 -0.13
N THR A 17 -38.69 4.45 0.77
CA THR A 17 -38.63 5.84 1.25
C THR A 17 -37.84 6.65 0.21
N PRO A 18 -38.49 7.35 -0.73
CA PRO A 18 -37.77 8.19 -1.69
C PRO A 18 -36.95 9.24 -0.93
N LYS A 19 -35.67 9.36 -1.32
CA LYS A 19 -34.77 10.35 -0.71
C LYS A 19 -35.17 11.75 -1.17
N THR A 20 -35.48 12.62 -0.23
CA THR A 20 -35.66 14.06 -0.41
C THR A 20 -34.46 14.80 0.18
N SER A 21 -34.28 16.08 -0.16
CA SER A 21 -33.19 16.91 0.38
C SER A 21 -33.17 16.97 1.92
N THR A 22 -34.29 16.67 2.56
CA THR A 22 -34.48 16.72 4.02
C THR A 22 -34.25 15.36 4.72
N ASN A 23 -34.10 14.25 3.99
CA ASN A 23 -33.87 12.92 4.57
C ASN A 23 -32.66 12.18 3.97
N SER A 24 -31.86 12.87 3.15
CA SER A 24 -30.69 12.37 2.42
C SER A 24 -29.57 11.82 3.31
N SER A 25 -29.49 12.27 4.57
CA SER A 25 -28.55 11.78 5.59
C SER A 25 -28.98 10.47 6.27
N LYS A 26 -30.17 9.92 5.95
CA LYS A 26 -30.67 8.67 6.53
C LYS A 26 -30.43 7.50 5.57
N PRO A 27 -29.76 6.41 5.99
CA PRO A 27 -29.54 5.23 5.15
C PRO A 27 -30.86 4.51 4.84
N SER A 28 -30.92 3.85 3.68
CA SER A 28 -32.13 3.15 3.19
C SER A 28 -32.43 1.86 3.96
N SER A 29 -31.44 1.24 4.60
CA SER A 29 -31.62 0.07 5.46
C SER A 29 -32.02 0.50 6.87
N ARG A 30 -33.31 0.39 7.19
CA ARG A 30 -33.80 0.42 8.58
C ARG A 30 -34.25 -0.98 8.98
N THR A 31 -33.29 -1.88 9.18
CA THR A 31 -33.52 -3.11 9.94
C THR A 31 -33.36 -2.80 11.43
N GLU A 32 -34.26 -3.33 12.26
CA GLU A 32 -34.13 -3.21 13.71
C GLU A 32 -32.91 -4.01 14.20
N LYS A 33 -32.29 -3.54 15.27
CA LYS A 33 -31.09 -4.16 15.83
C LYS A 33 -31.46 -5.56 16.33
N ASP A 34 -30.92 -6.59 15.68
CA ASP A 34 -31.10 -7.98 16.06
C ASP A 34 -30.58 -8.21 17.50
N GLN A 35 -31.49 -8.61 18.39
CA GLN A 35 -31.21 -8.88 19.80
C GLN A 35 -30.90 -10.36 20.06
N SER A 36 -30.93 -11.22 19.03
CA SER A 36 -30.61 -12.64 19.15
C SER A 36 -29.10 -12.93 19.20
N ALA A 37 -28.26 -11.93 18.95
CA ALA A 37 -26.82 -12.06 19.02
C ALA A 37 -26.35 -12.15 20.49
N LEU A 38 -25.87 -13.33 20.89
CA LEU A 38 -25.19 -13.55 22.15
C LEU A 38 -23.98 -12.60 22.25
N SER A 39 -24.05 -11.62 23.16
CA SER A 39 -22.94 -10.71 23.44
C SER A 39 -21.83 -11.46 24.18
N HIS A 40 -20.87 -12.00 23.45
CA HIS A 40 -19.62 -12.44 24.07
C HIS A 40 -18.80 -11.20 24.49
N SER A 41 -18.43 -11.15 25.76
CA SER A 41 -17.52 -10.15 26.31
C SER A 41 -16.14 -10.32 25.71
N GLY A 42 -15.71 -9.35 24.92
CA GLY A 42 -14.45 -9.40 24.19
C GLY A 42 -14.70 -8.85 22.80
N THR A 43 -14.49 -7.54 22.64
CA THR A 43 -14.47 -6.89 21.33
C THR A 43 -13.28 -7.41 20.55
N HIS A 44 -13.38 -8.65 20.05
CA HIS A 44 -12.38 -9.24 19.17
C HIS A 44 -12.52 -8.53 17.84
N THR A 45 -11.57 -7.66 17.53
CA THR A 45 -11.31 -7.15 16.20
C THR A 45 -11.37 -8.34 15.22
N LYS A 46 -12.38 -8.36 14.35
CA LYS A 46 -12.59 -9.40 13.31
C LYS A 46 -11.57 -9.28 12.17
N GLY A 47 -10.31 -9.05 12.51
CA GLY A 47 -9.22 -8.84 11.57
C GLY A 47 -8.09 -9.82 11.82
N LYS A 48 -7.29 -10.05 10.79
CA LYS A 48 -5.99 -10.69 10.95
C LYS A 48 -5.18 -9.88 11.98
N VAL A 49 -4.49 -10.58 12.88
CA VAL A 49 -3.61 -9.94 13.88
C VAL A 49 -2.66 -8.99 13.16
N TYR A 50 -2.64 -7.73 13.59
CA TYR A 50 -1.70 -6.74 13.06
C TYR A 50 -0.29 -7.25 13.28
N ASP A 51 0.48 -7.36 12.20
CA ASP A 51 1.90 -7.68 12.27
C ASP A 51 2.69 -6.37 12.39
N PRO A 52 3.33 -6.08 13.53
CA PRO A 52 4.15 -4.89 13.70
C PRO A 52 5.52 -5.01 13.04
N SER A 53 5.81 -6.11 12.33
CA SER A 53 7.09 -6.30 11.66
C SER A 53 7.35 -5.21 10.62
N ARG A 54 8.60 -4.75 10.57
CA ARG A 54 9.03 -3.71 9.64
C ARG A 54 9.28 -4.33 8.27
N SER A 55 8.92 -3.61 7.20
CA SER A 55 9.24 -4.05 5.84
C SER A 55 10.76 -4.21 5.65
N GLY A 56 11.17 -5.30 4.98
CA GLY A 56 12.59 -5.65 4.80
C GLY A 56 13.41 -4.65 3.96
N ASN A 57 12.75 -3.75 3.23
CA ASN A 57 13.40 -2.71 2.41
C ASN A 57 13.52 -1.35 3.13
N THR A 58 13.70 -1.36 4.46
CA THR A 58 13.80 -0.13 5.26
C THR A 58 15.06 -0.17 6.14
N ARG A 59 15.70 0.99 6.33
CA ARG A 59 16.84 1.18 7.25
C ARG A 59 16.61 2.41 8.12
N THR A 60 17.18 2.41 9.33
CA THR A 60 17.19 3.58 10.22
C THR A 60 18.61 4.12 10.26
N VAL A 61 18.77 5.41 9.99
CA VAL A 61 20.05 6.11 10.13
C VAL A 61 19.88 7.11 11.27
N GLU A 62 20.73 7.01 12.29
CA GLU A 62 20.67 7.87 13.47
C GLU A 62 21.90 8.77 13.51
N THR A 63 21.68 10.07 13.68
CA THR A 63 22.73 11.06 13.90
C THR A 63 22.49 11.70 15.26
N VAL A 64 23.49 11.67 16.13
CA VAL A 64 23.43 12.29 17.46
C VAL A 64 24.40 13.46 17.50
N MET A 65 23.88 14.66 17.74
CA MET A 65 24.66 15.87 17.96
C MET A 65 24.38 16.38 19.38
N VAL A 66 25.44 16.69 20.13
CA VAL A 66 25.32 17.33 21.44
C VAL A 66 25.46 18.84 21.24
N SER A 67 24.39 19.59 21.53
CA SER A 67 24.48 21.04 21.64
C SER A 67 25.19 21.39 22.94
N LYS A 68 26.34 22.06 22.85
CA LYS A 68 27.17 22.40 24.03
C LYS A 68 26.78 23.77 24.59
N VAL A 69 26.68 23.85 25.91
CA VAL A 69 26.56 25.13 26.62
C VAL A 69 27.95 25.76 26.68
N SER A 70 28.09 27.00 26.21
CA SER A 70 29.37 27.74 26.27
C SER A 70 29.41 28.75 27.40
N ALA A 71 28.27 29.30 27.82
CA ALA A 71 28.19 30.27 28.89
C ALA A 71 26.92 30.08 29.72
N CYS A 72 26.98 30.47 30.99
CA CYS A 72 25.80 30.54 31.84
C CYS A 72 24.84 31.62 31.31
N GLU A 73 23.56 31.28 31.13
CA GLU A 73 22.57 32.24 30.63
C GLU A 73 22.31 33.41 31.61
N GLU A 74 22.54 33.21 32.91
CA GLU A 74 22.27 34.23 33.94
C GLU A 74 23.45 35.18 34.16
N CYS A 75 24.66 34.65 34.37
CA CYS A 75 25.84 35.45 34.73
C CYS A 75 26.90 35.58 33.63
N GLY A 76 26.78 34.83 32.53
CA GLY A 76 27.75 34.86 31.43
C GLY A 76 29.07 34.14 31.69
N GLU A 77 29.24 33.47 32.84
CA GLU A 77 30.43 32.67 33.16
C GLU A 77 30.71 31.62 32.07
N ASP A 78 31.98 31.39 31.75
CA ASP A 78 32.39 30.42 30.73
C ASP A 78 32.25 28.98 31.24
N LEU A 79 31.41 28.19 30.57
CA LEU A 79 31.10 26.81 30.95
C LEU A 79 31.74 25.77 30.02
N ARG A 80 32.59 26.17 29.08
CA ARG A 80 33.17 25.25 28.07
C ARG A 80 33.96 24.09 28.68
N GLU A 81 34.63 24.33 29.80
CA GLU A 81 35.43 23.33 30.52
C GLU A 81 34.66 22.67 31.69
N ALA A 82 33.45 23.15 32.01
CA ALA A 82 32.62 22.57 33.05
C ALA A 82 32.06 21.21 32.60
N ARG A 83 31.97 20.26 33.53
CA ARG A 83 31.40 18.93 33.24
C ARG A 83 29.88 19.03 33.20
N PRO A 84 29.19 18.42 32.20
CA PRO A 84 27.74 18.40 32.17
C PRO A 84 27.18 17.46 33.24
N ASP A 85 26.13 17.89 33.94
CA ASP A 85 25.40 17.07 34.92
C ASP A 85 24.45 16.06 34.24
N GLY A 86 24.07 16.30 32.98
CA GLY A 86 23.18 15.44 32.21
C GLY A 86 22.93 15.94 30.79
N HIS A 87 22.15 15.17 30.04
CA HIS A 87 21.71 15.52 28.69
C HIS A 87 20.21 15.31 28.55
N GLU A 88 19.52 16.29 27.98
CA GLU A 88 18.13 16.14 27.54
C GLU A 88 18.11 15.77 26.05
N ARG A 89 17.33 14.74 25.67
CA ARG A 89 17.21 14.30 24.27
C ARG A 89 15.92 14.79 23.63
N ARG A 90 16.06 15.48 22.49
CA ARG A 90 14.97 15.74 21.54
C ARG A 90 15.22 14.93 20.27
N THR A 91 14.19 14.27 19.76
CA THR A 91 14.29 13.36 18.60
C THR A 91 13.47 13.90 17.45
N GLN A 92 14.09 14.08 16.28
CA GLN A 92 13.41 14.34 15.01
C GLN A 92 13.41 13.05 14.19
N ILE A 93 12.24 12.63 13.72
CA ILE A 93 12.10 11.51 12.78
C ILE A 93 11.71 12.10 11.43
N ASP A 94 12.53 11.83 10.43
CA ASP A 94 12.32 12.28 9.05
C ASP A 94 12.49 11.10 8.08
N ILE A 95 12.04 11.26 6.83
CA ILE A 95 12.09 10.24 5.78
C ILE A 95 12.97 10.70 4.62
N VAL A 96 13.86 9.81 4.20
CA VAL A 96 14.68 9.99 2.99
C VAL A 96 14.33 8.88 1.99
N PHE A 97 14.04 9.26 0.75
CA PHE A 97 13.80 8.32 -0.33
C PHE A 97 15.09 8.09 -1.13
N GLU A 98 15.61 6.86 -1.06
CA GLU A 98 16.81 6.46 -1.80
C GLU A 98 16.43 5.65 -3.04
N LYS A 99 16.77 6.16 -4.23
CA LYS A 99 16.60 5.45 -5.50
C LYS A 99 17.87 4.64 -5.81
N VAL A 100 17.73 3.33 -5.90
CA VAL A 100 18.82 2.42 -6.31
C VAL A 100 18.71 2.12 -7.80
N VAL A 101 19.79 2.35 -8.55
CA VAL A 101 19.89 2.06 -9.99
C VAL A 101 21.01 1.06 -10.22
N SER A 102 20.74 0.01 -11.00
CA SER A 102 21.73 -1.00 -11.39
C SER A 102 21.74 -1.12 -12.91
N HIS A 103 22.94 -1.25 -13.47
CA HIS A 103 23.18 -1.38 -14.91
C HIS A 103 23.91 -2.70 -15.17
N VAL A 104 23.54 -3.36 -16.27
CA VAL A 104 24.30 -4.47 -16.85
C VAL A 104 24.62 -4.03 -18.26
N ASP A 105 25.91 -4.01 -18.60
CA ASP A 105 26.38 -3.66 -19.94
C ASP A 105 26.71 -4.95 -20.70
N ALA A 106 26.14 -5.11 -21.89
CA ALA A 106 26.47 -6.23 -22.76
C ALA A 106 27.73 -5.91 -23.56
N GLU A 107 28.73 -6.78 -23.47
CA GLU A 107 29.92 -6.69 -24.31
C GLU A 107 29.55 -6.90 -25.78
N ILE A 108 30.11 -6.08 -26.67
CA ILE A 108 29.92 -6.17 -28.12
C ILE A 108 31.30 -6.37 -28.75
N LYS A 109 31.47 -7.44 -29.53
CA LYS A 109 32.72 -7.76 -30.21
C LYS A 109 32.49 -7.98 -31.70
N SER A 110 33.37 -7.39 -32.51
CA SER A 110 33.43 -7.67 -33.95
C SER A 110 34.38 -8.84 -34.21
N CYS A 111 33.90 -9.85 -34.93
CA CYS A 111 34.74 -10.99 -35.32
C CYS A 111 35.79 -10.54 -36.35
N PRO A 112 37.10 -10.71 -36.10
CA PRO A 112 38.13 -10.26 -37.04
C PRO A 112 38.18 -11.08 -38.33
N HIS A 113 37.58 -12.27 -38.33
CA HIS A 113 37.59 -13.17 -39.49
C HIS A 113 36.45 -12.89 -40.48
N CYS A 114 35.22 -12.67 -40.00
CA CYS A 114 34.05 -12.47 -40.87
C CYS A 114 33.41 -11.08 -40.74
N GLY A 115 33.90 -10.22 -39.84
CA GLY A 115 33.37 -8.87 -39.59
C GLY A 115 32.04 -8.82 -38.83
N SER A 116 31.44 -9.96 -38.47
CA SER A 116 30.15 -9.99 -37.77
C SER A 116 30.25 -9.45 -36.34
N GLU A 117 29.27 -8.64 -35.93
CA GLU A 117 29.12 -8.18 -34.56
C GLU A 117 28.39 -9.23 -33.70
N THR A 118 28.97 -9.59 -32.56
CA THR A 118 28.37 -10.49 -31.57
C THR A 118 28.18 -9.74 -30.26
N ARG A 119 27.00 -9.89 -29.64
CA ARG A 119 26.63 -9.22 -28.40
C ARG A 119 26.43 -10.24 -27.28
N ALA A 120 26.91 -9.93 -26.09
CA ALA A 120 26.64 -10.74 -24.90
C ALA A 120 25.13 -10.73 -24.58
N PRO A 121 24.56 -11.85 -24.12
CA PRO A 121 23.16 -11.90 -23.71
C PRO A 121 22.94 -11.16 -22.39
N PHE A 122 21.78 -10.49 -22.27
CA PHE A 122 21.35 -9.92 -20.99
C PHE A 122 20.72 -10.99 -20.08
N PRO A 123 20.90 -10.89 -18.74
CA PRO A 123 20.13 -11.69 -17.80
C PRO A 123 18.62 -11.44 -17.94
N GLU A 124 17.78 -12.40 -17.55
CA GLU A 124 16.32 -12.31 -17.65
C GLU A 124 15.75 -11.06 -16.93
N ALA A 125 16.33 -10.73 -15.76
CA ALA A 125 15.99 -9.54 -14.98
C ALA A 125 16.29 -8.22 -15.72
N PHE A 126 17.07 -8.25 -16.80
CA PHE A 126 17.46 -7.13 -17.66
C PHE A 126 16.99 -7.32 -19.12
N SER A 127 15.91 -8.08 -19.34
CA SER A 127 15.25 -8.29 -20.65
C SER A 127 14.84 -7.03 -21.44
N GLY A 128 14.67 -5.88 -20.80
CA GLY A 128 14.38 -4.60 -21.45
C GLY A 128 15.36 -3.49 -21.05
N PRO A 129 15.44 -2.40 -21.84
CA PRO A 129 16.39 -1.31 -21.62
C PRO A 129 16.19 -0.57 -20.29
N LEU A 130 14.95 -0.57 -19.78
CA LEU A 130 14.60 -0.02 -18.47
C LEU A 130 13.59 -0.96 -17.81
N GLN A 131 13.89 -1.35 -16.58
CA GLN A 131 12.98 -2.15 -15.76
C GLN A 131 12.91 -1.61 -14.35
N TYR A 132 11.70 -1.66 -13.80
CA TYR A 132 11.44 -1.26 -12.42
C TYR A 132 11.46 -2.49 -11.52
N GLY A 133 12.19 -2.40 -10.41
CA GLY A 133 12.29 -3.46 -9.41
C GLY A 133 11.00 -3.71 -8.63
N SER A 134 10.98 -4.77 -7.83
CA SER A 134 9.82 -5.16 -7.02
C SER A 134 9.35 -4.07 -6.06
N GLY A 135 10.26 -3.29 -5.47
CA GLY A 135 9.90 -2.19 -4.57
C GLY A 135 9.02 -1.11 -5.23
N ILE A 136 9.35 -0.69 -6.45
CA ILE A 136 8.56 0.31 -7.20
C ILE A 136 7.21 -0.29 -7.61
N LYS A 137 7.20 -1.54 -8.09
CA LYS A 137 5.96 -2.25 -8.45
C LYS A 137 5.02 -2.38 -7.25
N ALA A 138 5.54 -2.82 -6.10
CA ALA A 138 4.77 -2.97 -4.87
C ALA A 138 4.22 -1.63 -4.38
N TYR A 139 5.04 -0.56 -4.43
CA TYR A 139 4.58 0.78 -4.06
C TYR A 139 3.45 1.27 -4.98
N ALA A 140 3.60 1.12 -6.30
CA ALA A 140 2.57 1.48 -7.27
C ALA A 140 1.26 0.72 -7.04
N LEU A 141 1.34 -0.60 -6.81
CA LEU A 141 0.19 -1.46 -6.52
C LEU A 141 -0.48 -1.10 -5.20
N ASN A 142 0.29 -0.81 -4.15
CA ASN A 142 -0.24 -0.37 -2.87
C ASN A 142 -1.06 0.92 -3.03
N LEU A 143 -0.52 1.92 -3.74
CA LEU A 143 -1.26 3.16 -3.99
C LEU A 143 -2.52 2.93 -4.85
N ALA A 144 -2.41 2.16 -5.93
CA ALA A 144 -3.49 1.98 -6.88
C ALA A 144 -4.62 1.06 -6.36
N VAL A 145 -4.26 -0.07 -5.73
CA VAL A 145 -5.20 -1.14 -5.37
C VAL A 145 -5.58 -1.09 -3.89
N ALA A 146 -4.62 -0.92 -2.98
CA ALA A 146 -4.92 -0.91 -1.55
C ALA A 146 -5.44 0.45 -1.06
N GLN A 147 -4.88 1.54 -1.59
CA GLN A 147 -5.28 2.91 -1.22
C GLN A 147 -6.24 3.56 -2.21
N MET A 148 -6.58 2.88 -3.32
CA MET A 148 -7.55 3.34 -4.32
C MET A 148 -7.24 4.73 -4.88
N ILE A 149 -5.96 5.06 -5.04
CA ILE A 149 -5.51 6.32 -5.64
C ILE A 149 -5.61 6.22 -7.17
N SER A 150 -6.12 7.27 -7.81
CA SER A 150 -6.23 7.31 -9.27
C SER A 150 -4.86 7.19 -9.96
N LEU A 151 -4.83 6.50 -11.12
CA LEU A 151 -3.57 6.18 -11.83
C LEU A 151 -2.68 7.40 -12.06
N LYS A 152 -3.27 8.52 -12.49
CA LYS A 152 -2.55 9.78 -12.68
C LYS A 152 -1.86 10.28 -11.40
N ARG A 153 -2.53 10.17 -10.25
CA ARG A 153 -1.96 10.55 -8.95
C ARG A 153 -0.86 9.58 -8.51
N VAL A 154 -1.01 8.28 -8.78
CA VAL A 154 0.05 7.29 -8.55
C VAL A 154 1.28 7.63 -9.38
N GLN A 155 1.10 7.92 -10.68
CA GLN A 155 2.19 8.34 -11.56
C GLN A 155 2.92 9.57 -11.03
N HIS A 156 2.19 10.64 -10.66
CA HIS A 156 2.79 11.85 -10.10
C HIS A 156 3.54 11.55 -8.79
N SER A 157 2.96 10.76 -7.89
CA SER A 157 3.62 10.39 -6.63
C SER A 157 4.94 9.67 -6.90
N ILE A 158 4.95 8.69 -7.79
CA ILE A 158 6.17 7.97 -8.15
C ILE A 158 7.18 8.94 -8.79
N GLN A 159 6.75 9.79 -9.73
CA GLN A 159 7.62 10.76 -10.38
C GLN A 159 8.29 11.70 -9.36
N THR A 160 7.55 12.18 -8.36
CA THR A 160 8.11 13.02 -7.28
C THR A 160 9.18 12.28 -6.48
N LEU A 161 9.00 10.97 -6.23
CA LEU A 161 9.92 10.19 -5.40
C LEU A 161 11.18 9.71 -6.14
N ILE A 162 11.07 9.33 -7.43
CA ILE A 162 12.18 8.71 -8.18
C ILE A 162 12.63 9.50 -9.41
N GLY A 163 12.02 10.65 -9.67
CA GLY A 163 12.34 11.54 -10.79
C GLY A 163 12.03 10.93 -12.17
N GLN A 164 11.16 9.92 -12.25
CA GLN A 164 10.86 9.19 -13.49
C GLN A 164 9.36 8.95 -13.63
N VAL A 165 8.84 9.15 -14.84
CA VAL A 165 7.43 8.93 -15.15
C VAL A 165 7.20 7.47 -15.51
N ILE A 166 6.24 6.84 -14.83
CA ILE A 166 5.74 5.51 -15.19
C ILE A 166 4.40 5.68 -15.88
N SER A 167 4.26 5.19 -17.11
CA SER A 167 2.99 5.27 -17.83
C SER A 167 1.87 4.53 -17.10
N GLU A 168 0.64 5.02 -17.21
CA GLU A 168 -0.53 4.37 -16.60
C GLU A 168 -0.71 2.93 -17.12
N ALA A 169 -0.44 2.70 -18.40
CA ALA A 169 -0.44 1.36 -19.00
C ALA A 169 0.57 0.40 -18.32
N THR A 170 1.73 0.91 -17.89
CA THR A 170 2.71 0.11 -17.14
C THR A 170 2.21 -0.23 -15.74
N ILE A 171 1.54 0.71 -15.06
CA ILE A 171 0.92 0.46 -13.75
C ILE A 171 -0.18 -0.60 -13.88
N LEU A 172 -1.05 -0.48 -14.90
CA LEU A 172 -2.08 -1.48 -15.19
C LEU A 172 -1.49 -2.85 -15.51
N LYS A 173 -0.35 -2.91 -16.22
CA LYS A 173 0.38 -4.15 -16.44
C LYS A 173 0.82 -4.80 -15.12
N TYR A 174 1.24 -4.01 -14.12
CA TYR A 174 1.56 -4.55 -12.79
C TYR A 174 0.33 -5.11 -12.08
N VAL A 175 -0.84 -4.46 -12.21
CA VAL A 175 -2.10 -4.96 -11.65
C VAL A 175 -2.46 -6.30 -12.28
N LEU A 176 -2.34 -6.43 -13.61
CA LEU A 176 -2.56 -7.70 -14.30
C LEU A 176 -1.59 -8.79 -13.84
N GLN A 177 -0.30 -8.46 -13.70
CA GLN A 177 0.70 -9.41 -13.19
C GLN A 177 0.38 -9.86 -11.77
N LEU A 178 -0.09 -8.95 -10.91
CA LEU A 178 -0.52 -9.29 -9.55
C LEU A 178 -1.74 -10.22 -9.58
N HIS A 179 -2.76 -9.92 -10.40
CA HIS A 179 -3.93 -10.77 -10.56
C HIS A 179 -3.53 -12.21 -10.94
N LEU A 180 -2.68 -12.36 -11.96
CA LEU A 180 -2.19 -13.68 -12.38
C LEU A 180 -1.40 -14.38 -11.26
N ALA A 181 -0.58 -13.64 -10.52
CA ALA A 181 0.17 -14.21 -9.40
C ALA A 181 -0.72 -14.65 -8.22
N LEU A 182 -1.90 -14.04 -8.06
CA LEU A 182 -2.87 -14.36 -7.00
C LEU A 182 -3.79 -15.54 -7.33
N GLU A 183 -3.81 -16.04 -8.57
CA GLU A 183 -4.73 -17.11 -9.02
C GLU A 183 -4.69 -18.35 -8.11
N ARG A 184 -3.49 -18.80 -7.70
CA ARG A 184 -3.36 -19.94 -6.79
C ARG A 184 -3.92 -19.63 -5.41
N TRP A 185 -3.63 -18.43 -4.89
CA TRP A 185 -4.12 -18.01 -3.58
C TRP A 185 -5.64 -17.89 -3.57
N GLU A 186 -6.22 -17.32 -4.63
CA GLU A 186 -7.67 -17.15 -4.81
C GLU A 186 -8.38 -18.51 -4.81
N ARG A 187 -7.88 -19.49 -5.58
CA ARG A 187 -8.42 -20.87 -5.55
C ARG A 187 -8.42 -21.48 -4.15
N LEU A 188 -7.31 -21.39 -3.44
CA LEU A 188 -7.19 -21.91 -2.07
C LEU A 188 -8.11 -21.16 -1.08
N ALA A 189 -8.28 -19.85 -1.26
CA ALA A 189 -9.18 -19.05 -0.45
C ALA A 189 -10.64 -19.47 -0.67
N ILE A 190 -11.05 -19.70 -1.93
CA ILE A 190 -12.38 -20.19 -2.29
C ILE A 190 -12.65 -21.56 -1.65
N GLU A 191 -11.74 -22.53 -1.82
CA GLU A 191 -11.87 -23.87 -1.21
C GLU A 191 -12.02 -23.79 0.31
N ARG A 192 -11.22 -22.92 0.96
CA ARG A 192 -11.27 -22.71 2.40
C ARG A 192 -12.57 -22.04 2.86
N ILE A 193 -13.14 -21.14 2.08
CA ILE A 193 -14.41 -20.48 2.40
C ILE A 193 -15.57 -21.48 2.28
N LEU A 194 -15.58 -22.31 1.22
CA LEU A 194 -16.62 -23.32 0.98
C LEU A 194 -16.67 -24.43 2.04
N THR A 195 -15.55 -24.69 2.72
CA THR A 195 -15.44 -25.70 3.78
C THR A 195 -15.71 -25.15 5.18
N GLN A 196 -15.90 -23.83 5.32
CA GLN A 196 -16.19 -23.22 6.63
C GLN A 196 -17.67 -23.38 7.00
N PRO A 197 -17.98 -23.59 8.30
CA PRO A 197 -19.35 -23.74 8.78
C PRO A 197 -20.20 -22.47 8.61
N ALA A 198 -19.58 -21.30 8.47
CA ALA A 198 -20.23 -20.03 8.20
C ALA A 198 -19.34 -19.13 7.33
N MET A 199 -19.94 -18.41 6.38
CA MET A 199 -19.22 -17.58 5.40
C MET A 199 -18.98 -16.14 5.86
N HIS A 200 -19.74 -15.63 6.84
CA HIS A 200 -19.63 -14.28 7.40
C HIS A 200 -19.51 -13.16 6.34
N VAL A 201 -20.44 -13.15 5.38
CA VAL A 201 -20.50 -12.14 4.32
C VAL A 201 -20.89 -10.78 4.90
N ASP A 202 -20.20 -9.73 4.47
CA ASP A 202 -20.57 -8.33 4.72
C ASP A 202 -21.00 -7.69 3.39
N GLU A 203 -22.00 -6.82 3.42
CA GLU A 203 -22.43 -6.09 2.21
C GLU A 203 -21.41 -4.98 1.90
N THR A 204 -20.91 -4.94 0.67
CA THR A 204 -19.95 -3.93 0.18
C THR A 204 -20.55 -3.07 -0.92
#